data_AF-A0A3D0ET85-F1
#
_entry.id   AF-A0A3D0ET85-F1
#
_cell.length_a   1.000
_cell.length_b   1.000
_cell.length_c   1.000
_cell.angle_alpha   90.00
_cell.angle_beta   90.00
_cell.angle_gamma   90.00
#
_symmetry.space_group_name_H-M   'P 1'
#
loop_
_entity.id
_entity.type
_entity.pdbx_description
1 polymer ?
#
loop_
_entity_poly.entity_id
_entity_poly.type
_entity_poly.pdbx_seq_one_letter_code
_entity_poly.pdbx_strand_id
1 'polypeptide(L)' 'MPSNSSALTAISPIDGRYQQKTQPLAQFFSEYALIKYRVTVEIEWLKSLSEST' A
#
# COMPACT_ATOMS: atom_id res chain seq x y z
N MET A 1 -10.49 -3.76 19.45
CA MET A 1 -9.66 -4.97 19.61
C MET A 1 -8.31 -4.68 18.98
N PRO A 2 -7.18 -4.75 19.70
CA PRO A 2 -5.89 -4.65 19.03
C PRO A 2 -5.76 -5.90 18.17
N SER A 3 -5.81 -5.75 16.85
CA SER A 3 -5.48 -6.84 15.93
C SER A 3 -3.99 -7.12 16.11
N ASN A 4 -3.67 -8.22 16.79
CA ASN A 4 -2.30 -8.69 16.94
C ASN A 4 -1.84 -9.28 15.60
N SER A 5 -1.53 -8.40 14.64
CA SER A 5 -1.05 -8.73 13.30
C SER A 5 0.45 -8.98 13.36
N SER A 6 0.82 -10.18 13.76
CA SER A 6 2.21 -10.63 13.79
C SER A 6 2.48 -11.58 12.62
N ALA A 7 3.74 -11.72 12.20
CA ALA A 7 4.12 -12.69 11.17
C ALA A 7 3.69 -14.14 11.51
N LEU A 8 3.54 -14.47 12.81
CA LEU A 8 3.11 -15.78 13.28
C LEU A 8 1.60 -16.01 13.14
N THR A 9 0.79 -14.94 13.15
CA THR A 9 -0.67 -15.00 13.03
C THR A 9 -1.16 -14.69 11.62
N ALA A 10 -0.25 -14.37 10.68
CA ALA A 10 -0.57 -14.16 9.27
C ALA A 10 -1.06 -15.44 8.60
N ILE A 11 -2.20 -15.37 7.91
CA ILE A 11 -2.78 -16.50 7.16
C ILE A 11 -1.94 -16.80 5.91
N SER A 12 -1.53 -15.75 5.19
CA SER A 12 -0.71 -15.86 4.00
C SER A 12 0.78 -15.95 4.37
N PRO A 13 1.56 -16.87 3.78
CA PRO A 13 3.00 -16.95 4.02
C PRO A 13 3.76 -15.72 3.49
N ILE A 14 3.19 -14.99 2.52
CA ILE A 14 3.77 -13.75 1.97
C ILE A 14 3.88 -12.67 3.05
N ASP A 15 2.87 -12.57 3.91
CA ASP A 15 2.79 -11.56 4.99
C ASP A 15 3.39 -12.06 6.31
N GLY A 16 3.80 -13.33 6.37
CA GLY A 16 4.38 -13.99 7.55
C GLY A 16 5.75 -14.60 7.26
N ARG A 17 5.80 -15.92 6.98
CA ARG A 17 7.04 -16.70 6.77
C ARG A 17 8.04 -16.04 5.81
N TYR A 18 7.55 -15.40 4.76
CA TYR A 18 8.36 -14.77 3.71
C TYR A 18 8.35 -13.25 3.79
N GLN A 19 7.81 -12.66 4.86
CA GLN A 19 7.71 -11.21 5.02
C GLN A 19 9.06 -10.51 4.80
N GLN A 20 10.17 -11.06 5.31
CA GLN A 20 11.50 -10.48 5.09
C GLN A 20 11.91 -10.39 3.61
N LYS A 21 11.43 -11.31 2.77
CA LYS A 21 11.70 -11.32 1.32
C LYS A 21 10.74 -10.41 0.55
N THR A 22 9.52 -10.24 1.05
CA THR A 22 8.43 -9.54 0.37
C THR A 22 8.22 -8.11 0.90
N GLN A 23 8.82 -7.74 2.02
CA GLN A 23 8.71 -6.42 2.65
C GLN A 23 8.97 -5.26 1.66
N PRO A 24 9.98 -5.32 0.75
CA PRO A 24 10.17 -4.25 -0.22
C PRO A 24 8.99 -4.06 -1.18
N LEU A 25 8.16 -5.09 -1.40
CA LEU A 25 7.00 -5.04 -2.28
C LEU A 25 5.78 -4.37 -1.63
N ALA A 26 5.72 -4.34 -0.29
CA ALA A 26 4.61 -3.76 0.46
C ALA A 26 4.40 -2.27 0.15
N GLN A 27 5.45 -1.54 -0.26
CA GLN A 27 5.34 -0.14 -0.68
C GLN A 27 4.59 0.06 -2.01
N PHE A 28 4.31 -1.02 -2.75
CA PHE A 28 3.63 -1.02 -4.04
C PHE A 28 2.33 -1.83 -4.05
N PHE A 29 2.27 -2.95 -3.32
CA PHE A 29 1.16 -3.92 -3.39
C PHE A 29 0.38 -4.09 -2.09
N SER A 30 0.48 -3.14 -1.16
CA SER A 30 -0.39 -3.10 0.03
C SER A 30 -1.59 -2.18 -0.19
N GLU A 31 -2.61 -2.28 0.65
CA GLU A 31 -3.69 -1.29 0.68
C GLU A 31 -3.17 0.12 0.92
N TYR A 32 -2.14 0.29 1.76
CA TYR A 32 -1.46 1.57 1.94
C TYR A 32 -0.92 2.10 0.61
N ALA A 33 -0.20 1.25 -0.14
CA ALA A 33 0.36 1.64 -1.43
C ALA A 33 -0.73 2.00 -2.43
N LEU A 34 -1.80 1.20 -2.51
CA LEU A 34 -2.94 1.46 -3.37
C LEU A 34 -3.55 2.84 -3.09
N ILE A 35 -3.84 3.15 -1.83
CA ILE A 35 -4.41 4.45 -1.45
C ILE A 35 -3.42 5.58 -1.72
N LYS A 36 -2.14 5.41 -1.39
CA LYS A 36 -1.08 6.39 -1.69
C LYS A 36 -1.06 6.76 -3.17
N TYR A 37 -0.99 5.76 -4.05
CA TYR A 37 -0.91 6.00 -5.49
C TYR A 37 -2.21 6.56 -6.07
N ARG A 38 -3.38 6.16 -5.56
CA ARG A 38 -4.66 6.76 -5.95
C ARG A 38 -4.70 8.25 -5.63
N VAL A 39 -4.35 8.63 -4.40
CA VAL A 39 -4.28 10.04 -3.99
C VAL A 39 -3.29 10.82 -4.83
N THR A 40 -2.12 10.23 -5.15
CA THR A 40 -1.16 10.85 -6.07
C THR A 40 -1.79 11.15 -7.43
N VAL A 41 -2.47 10.17 -8.05
CA VAL A 41 -3.12 10.36 -9.36
C VAL A 41 -4.25 11.40 -9.28
N GLU A 42 -5.08 11.37 -8.25
CA GLU A 42 -6.18 12.32 -8.05
C GLU A 42 -5.68 13.77 -7.93
N ILE A 43 -4.57 13.99 -7.19
CA ILE A 43 -3.95 15.31 -7.06
C ILE A 43 -3.34 15.78 -8.38
N GLU A 44 -2.60 14.91 -9.07
CA GLU A 44 -2.00 15.28 -10.37
C GLU A 44 -3.08 15.55 -11.42
N TRP A 45 -4.19 14.81 -11.40
CA TRP A 45 -5.34 15.07 -12.26
C TRP A 45 -5.97 16.44 -11.96
N LEU A 46 -6.14 16.81 -10.68
CA LEU A 46 -6.66 18.12 -10.30
C LEU A 46 -5.74 19.27 -10.74
N LYS A 47 -4.42 19.11 -10.57
CA LYS A 47 -3.42 20.08 -11.05
C LYS A 47 -3.51 20.24 -12.57
N SER A 48 -3.58 19.13 -13.30
CA SER A 48 -3.70 19.14 -14.76
C SER A 48 -4.94 19.90 -15.23
N LEU A 49 -6.08 19.75 -14.55
CA LEU A 49 -7.29 20.51 -14.86
C LEU A 49 -7.10 22.01 -14.62
N SER A 50 -6.49 22.38 -13.50
CA SER A 50 -6.24 23.78 -13.14
C SER A 50 -5.26 24.48 -14.08
N GLU A 51 -4.28 23.78 -14.63
CA GLU A 51 -3.32 24.35 -15.59
C GLU A 51 -3.92 24.49 -17.00
N SER A 52 -4.96 23.71 -17.31
CA SER A 52 -5.62 23.72 -18.62
C SER A 52 -6.76 24.75 -18.76
N THR A 53 -7.10 25.46 -17.68
CA THR A 53 -8.14 26.51 -17.64
C THR A 53 -7.50 27.89 -17.62
#